data_AF-A0A2N2SED9-F1
#
_entry.id   AF-A0A2N2SED9-F1
#
_cell.length_a   1.000
_cell.length_b   1.000
_cell.length_c   1.000
_cell.angle_alpha   90.00
_cell.angle_beta   90.00
_cell.angle_gamma   90.00
#
_symmetry.space_group_name_H-M   'P 1'
#
loop_
_entity.id
_entity.type
_entity.pdbx_description
1 polymer ?
#
loop_
_entity_poly.entity_id
_entity_poly.type
_entity_poly.pdbx_seq_one_letter_code
_entity_poly.pdbx_strand_id
1 'polypeptide(L)'
;MKKCFPLMRLICALLVIAAPGAGVQAADPAPVPAMKARLAAKVALTGLVRAGDALVATGAYGTVVRSTDNGQTWQQAEVPVSTLLTALHFVDAERGWAVGHGGVVL
;
A
#
# COMPACT_ATOMS: atom_id res chain seq x y z
N MET A 1 45.40 -40.37 55.44
CA MET A 1 44.79 -41.71 55.24
C MET A 1 43.63 -41.58 54.27
N LYS A 2 43.69 -42.35 53.18
CA LYS A 2 42.83 -42.28 51.98
C LYS A 2 41.46 -42.91 52.24
N LYS A 3 40.33 -42.22 52.02
CA LYS A 3 39.00 -42.86 51.75
C LYS A 3 38.07 -41.98 50.89
N CYS A 4 37.59 -42.59 49.81
CA CYS A 4 36.35 -42.42 49.02
C CYS A 4 36.07 -41.21 48.11
N PHE A 5 36.16 -41.58 46.82
CA PHE A 5 35.62 -41.14 45.53
C PHE A 5 34.43 -40.14 45.39
N PRO A 6 34.32 -39.54 44.17
CA PRO A 6 33.58 -38.32 43.85
C PRO A 6 32.27 -38.59 43.09
N LEU A 7 31.16 -37.97 43.47
CA LEU A 7 29.96 -37.92 42.62
C LEU A 7 28.91 -36.94 43.17
N MET A 8 28.92 -35.68 42.75
CA MET A 8 27.64 -34.99 42.57
C MET A 8 27.76 -33.97 41.45
N ARG A 9 27.22 -34.38 40.32
CA ARG A 9 27.10 -33.67 39.06
C ARG A 9 26.20 -32.44 39.22
N LEU A 10 26.49 -31.43 38.38
CA LEU A 10 25.53 -30.52 37.75
C LEU A 10 24.47 -29.89 38.66
N ILE A 11 24.73 -28.66 39.12
CA ILE A 11 23.65 -27.71 39.37
C ILE A 11 23.47 -26.91 38.07
N CYS A 12 22.43 -27.27 37.31
CA CYS A 12 22.01 -26.61 36.08
C CYS A 12 21.79 -25.11 36.33
N ALA A 13 22.54 -24.26 35.63
CA ALA A 13 22.22 -22.86 35.46
C ALA A 13 20.97 -22.74 34.58
N LEU A 14 19.79 -22.54 35.19
CA LEU A 14 18.59 -22.14 34.49
C LEU A 14 18.62 -20.63 34.26
N LEU A 15 19.32 -20.22 33.21
CA LEU A 15 19.11 -18.91 32.59
C LEU A 15 17.78 -18.99 31.84
N VAL A 16 16.72 -18.43 32.42
CA VAL A 16 15.49 -18.15 31.68
C VAL A 16 15.81 -17.02 30.70
N ILE A 17 16.14 -17.39 29.47
CA ILE A 17 16.16 -16.44 28.36
C ILE A 17 14.70 -16.13 28.06
N ALA A 18 14.24 -14.95 28.48
CA ALA A 18 12.97 -14.41 28.00
C ALA A 18 13.12 -14.24 26.49
N ALA A 19 12.51 -15.14 25.71
CA ALA A 19 12.41 -14.95 24.27
C ALA A 19 11.67 -13.63 24.06
N PRO A 20 12.23 -12.65 23.33
CA PRO A 20 11.46 -11.49 22.92
C PRO A 20 10.24 -12.04 22.19
N GLY A 21 9.04 -11.71 22.68
CA GLY A 21 7.80 -12.16 22.08
C GLY A 21 7.87 -11.85 20.60
N ALA A 22 7.85 -12.89 19.77
CA ALA A 22 7.73 -12.74 18.33
C ALA A 22 6.38 -12.07 18.09
N GLY A 23 6.39 -10.74 17.96
CA GLY A 23 5.22 -10.00 17.53
C GLY A 23 4.78 -10.61 16.22
N VAL A 24 3.59 -11.20 16.19
CA VAL A 24 2.98 -11.63 14.94
C VAL A 24 2.70 -10.35 14.17
N GLN A 25 3.63 -9.94 13.32
CA GLN A 25 3.40 -8.88 12.38
C GLN A 25 2.57 -9.48 11.25
N ALA A 26 1.29 -9.09 11.18
CA ALA A 26 0.48 -9.42 10.03
C ALA A 26 1.20 -8.84 8.80
N ALA A 27 1.48 -9.69 7.80
CA ALA A 27 2.00 -9.23 6.53
C ALA A 27 0.94 -8.31 5.89
N ASP A 28 1.38 -7.20 5.31
CA ASP A 28 0.46 -6.33 4.59
C ASP A 28 -0.18 -7.12 3.43
N PRO A 29 -1.51 -7.04 3.26
CA PRO A 29 -2.17 -7.70 2.15
C PRO A 29 -1.64 -7.12 0.83
N ALA A 30 -1.44 -8.01 -0.15
CA ALA A 30 -1.00 -7.59 -1.47
C ALA A 30 -1.98 -6.55 -2.07
N PRO A 31 -1.49 -5.52 -2.78
CA PRO A 31 -2.34 -4.58 -3.49
C PRO A 31 -3.28 -5.28 -4.47
N VAL A 32 -4.56 -4.93 -4.41
CA VAL A 32 -5.57 -5.40 -5.36
C VAL A 32 -5.74 -4.35 -6.46
N PRO A 33 -5.49 -4.68 -7.74
CA PRO A 33 -5.64 -3.72 -8.84
C PRO A 33 -7.05 -3.14 -8.96
N ALA A 34 -7.13 -1.89 -9.45
CA ALA A 34 -8.40 -1.25 -9.76
C ALA A 34 -9.15 -2.03 -10.86
N MET A 35 -10.45 -2.25 -10.66
CA MET A 35 -11.29 -2.87 -11.67
C MET A 35 -11.45 -1.94 -12.88
N LYS A 36 -11.34 -2.48 -14.09
CA LYS A 36 -11.70 -1.75 -15.31
C LYS A 36 -13.21 -1.63 -15.43
N ALA A 37 -13.72 -0.41 -15.38
CA ALA A 37 -15.15 -0.12 -15.41
C ALA A 37 -15.51 0.71 -16.65
N ARG A 38 -16.57 0.30 -17.37
CA ARG A 38 -17.10 1.07 -18.51
C ARG A 38 -17.53 2.49 -18.12
N LEU A 39 -17.95 2.68 -16.87
CA LEU A 39 -18.43 3.95 -16.32
C LEU A 39 -17.43 4.55 -15.32
N ALA A 40 -16.13 4.30 -15.48
CA ALA A 40 -15.09 4.80 -14.56
C ALA A 40 -15.18 6.31 -14.32
N ALA A 41 -15.43 7.12 -15.35
CA ALA A 41 -15.57 8.57 -15.19
C ALA A 41 -16.89 9.03 -14.52
N LYS A 42 -17.79 8.10 -14.16
CA LYS A 42 -19.07 8.38 -13.47
C LYS A 42 -19.10 7.88 -12.03
N VAL A 43 -17.99 7.35 -11.51
CA VAL A 43 -17.88 7.03 -10.09
C VAL A 43 -17.73 8.31 -9.26
N ALA A 44 -17.73 8.19 -7.94
CA ALA A 44 -17.35 9.31 -7.08
C ALA A 44 -15.89 9.71 -7.35
N LEU A 45 -15.70 10.86 -8.00
CA LEU A 45 -14.40 11.47 -8.25
C LEU A 45 -14.06 12.42 -7.10
N THR A 46 -12.80 12.39 -6.69
CA THR A 46 -12.27 13.15 -5.55
C THR A 46 -11.37 14.30 -5.97
N GLY A 47 -10.78 14.22 -7.17
CA GLY A 47 -9.90 15.25 -7.69
C GLY A 47 -9.91 15.27 -9.21
N LEU A 48 -9.63 16.45 -9.76
CA LEU A 48 -9.46 16.72 -11.18
C LEU A 48 -8.32 17.74 -11.33
N VAL A 49 -7.32 17.42 -12.15
CA VAL A 49 -6.20 18.31 -12.43
C VAL A 49 -5.89 18.30 -13.92
N ARG A 50 -5.30 19.39 -14.39
CA ARG A 50 -4.77 19.49 -15.74
C ARG A 50 -3.29 19.09 -15.74
N ALA A 51 -2.93 18.15 -16.61
CA ALA A 51 -1.56 17.68 -16.84
C ALA A 51 -1.21 17.93 -18.32
N GLY A 52 -0.49 19.03 -18.59
CA GLY A 52 -0.35 19.55 -19.95
C GLY A 52 -1.73 19.86 -20.56
N ASP A 53 -2.01 19.30 -21.74
CA ASP A 53 -3.31 19.47 -22.41
C ASP A 53 -4.39 18.49 -21.92
N ALA A 54 -3.99 17.47 -21.15
CA ALA A 54 -4.91 16.44 -20.66
C ALA A 54 -5.55 16.84 -19.32
N LEU A 55 -6.77 16.33 -19.09
CA LEU A 55 -7.40 16.30 -17.78
C LEU A 55 -7.20 14.92 -17.16
N VAL A 56 -6.86 14.87 -15.88
CA VAL A 56 -6.73 13.64 -15.11
C VAL A 56 -7.61 13.76 -13.87
N ALA A 57 -8.41 12.73 -13.58
CA ALA A 57 -9.23 12.67 -12.39
C ALA A 57 -9.00 11.37 -11.61
N THR A 58 -9.13 11.45 -10.29
CA THR A 58 -9.06 10.29 -9.38
C THR A 58 -10.38 10.08 -8.66
N GLY A 59 -10.59 8.87 -8.12
CA GLY A 59 -11.80 8.60 -7.35
C GLY A 59 -11.86 7.22 -6.70
N ALA A 60 -13.08 6.80 -6.43
CA ALA A 60 -13.39 5.52 -5.80
C ALA A 60 -12.81 4.32 -6.55
N TYR A 61 -12.56 3.22 -5.84
CA TYR A 61 -12.12 1.94 -6.40
C TYR A 61 -10.77 2.00 -7.14
N GLY A 62 -9.87 2.91 -6.75
CA GLY A 62 -8.60 3.13 -7.44
C GLY A 62 -8.75 3.79 -8.80
N THR A 63 -9.88 4.44 -9.07
CA THR A 63 -10.15 5.02 -10.38
C THR A 63 -9.19 6.16 -10.67
N VAL A 64 -8.46 6.04 -11.77
CA VAL A 64 -7.76 7.14 -12.43
C VAL A 64 -8.26 7.18 -13.87
N VAL A 65 -8.77 8.32 -14.32
CA VAL A 65 -9.24 8.52 -15.70
C VAL A 65 -8.55 9.74 -16.31
N ARG A 66 -8.24 9.64 -17.61
CA ARG A 66 -7.61 10.71 -18.40
C ARG A 66 -8.47 11.06 -19.61
N SER A 67 -8.55 12.34 -19.90
CA SER A 67 -9.19 12.89 -21.09
C SER A 67 -8.21 13.80 -21.83
N THR A 68 -8.21 13.72 -23.16
CA THR A 68 -7.40 14.59 -24.05
C THR A 68 -8.28 15.51 -24.91
N ASP A 69 -9.58 15.54 -24.64
CA ASP A 69 -10.59 16.27 -25.42
C ASP A 69 -11.47 17.16 -24.54
N ASN A 70 -10.86 17.71 -23.48
CA ASN A 70 -11.51 18.58 -22.48
C ASN A 70 -12.71 17.94 -21.77
N GLY A 71 -12.64 16.64 -21.50
CA GLY A 71 -13.61 15.91 -20.68
C GLY A 71 -14.80 15.33 -21.46
N GLN A 72 -14.77 15.36 -22.79
CA GLN A 72 -15.82 14.75 -23.63
C GLN A 72 -15.72 13.22 -23.58
N THR A 73 -14.52 12.67 -23.67
CA THR A 73 -14.25 11.24 -23.52
C THR A 73 -13.16 11.00 -22.47
N TRP A 74 -13.25 9.84 -21.82
CA TRP A 74 -12.39 9.47 -20.71
C TRP A 74 -11.88 8.04 -20.88
N GLN A 75 -10.59 7.84 -20.60
CA GLN A 75 -9.93 6.53 -20.62
C GLN A 75 -9.41 6.21 -19.22
N GLN A 76 -9.75 5.04 -18.70
CA GLN A 76 -9.29 4.60 -17.37
C GLN A 76 -7.87 4.04 -17.44
N ALA A 77 -6.97 4.58 -16.62
CA ALA A 77 -5.61 4.09 -16.48
C ALA A 77 -5.57 2.74 -15.75
N GLU A 78 -4.45 2.02 -15.86
CA GLU A 78 -4.16 0.86 -15.02
C GLU A 78 -3.59 1.33 -13.68
N VAL A 79 -4.15 0.82 -12.59
CA VAL A 79 -3.80 1.25 -11.24
C VAL A 79 -3.67 0.00 -10.37
N PRO A 80 -2.55 -0.18 -9.65
CA PRO A 80 -2.27 -1.42 -8.91
C PRO A 80 -3.04 -1.54 -7.59
N VAL A 81 -3.86 -0.54 -7.26
CA VAL A 81 -4.63 -0.45 -6.02
C VAL A 81 -6.09 -0.14 -6.32
N SER A 82 -7.01 -0.67 -5.52
CA SER A 82 -8.46 -0.45 -5.63
C SER A 82 -9.01 0.41 -4.47
N THR A 83 -8.12 1.04 -3.71
CA THR A 83 -8.51 1.95 -2.62
C THR A 83 -9.05 3.28 -3.17
N LEU A 84 -9.80 4.02 -2.34
CA LEU A 84 -10.17 5.40 -2.70
C LEU A 84 -8.90 6.26 -2.79
N LEU A 85 -8.66 6.82 -3.98
CA LEU A 85 -7.68 7.88 -4.17
C LEU A 85 -8.34 9.22 -3.81
N THR A 86 -7.67 10.03 -3.00
CA THR A 86 -8.23 11.23 -2.37
C THR A 86 -7.65 12.52 -2.91
N ALA A 87 -6.44 12.47 -3.49
CA ALA A 87 -5.83 13.62 -4.12
C ALA A 87 -4.87 13.18 -5.25
N LEU A 88 -4.61 14.11 -6.17
CA LEU A 88 -3.62 13.98 -7.21
C LEU A 88 -2.92 15.32 -7.46
N HIS A 89 -1.68 15.26 -7.92
CA HIS A 89 -0.88 16.43 -8.29
C HIS A 89 0.04 16.10 -9.46
N PHE A 90 0.27 17.05 -10.36
CA PHE A 90 1.19 16.92 -11.48
C PHE A 90 2.19 18.08 -11.45
N VAL A 91 3.47 17.76 -11.61
CA VAL A 91 4.55 18.76 -11.73
C VAL A 91 4.79 19.18 -13.18
N ASP A 92 4.41 18.33 -14.13
CA ASP A 92 4.38 18.61 -15.56
C ASP A 92 3.33 17.74 -16.28
N ALA A 93 3.40 17.64 -17.61
CA ALA A 93 2.43 16.90 -18.41
C ALA A 93 2.49 15.37 -18.23
N GLU A 94 3.61 14.84 -17.72
CA GLU A 94 3.89 13.40 -17.68
C GLU A 94 4.16 12.87 -16.27
N ARG A 95 4.57 13.75 -15.35
CA ARG A 95 4.96 13.38 -13.98
C ARG A 95 3.98 13.94 -12.97
N GLY A 96 3.43 13.04 -12.17
CA GLY A 96 2.51 13.35 -11.09
C GLY A 96 2.36 12.20 -10.12
N TRP A 97 1.60 12.45 -9.06
CA TRP A 97 1.31 11.48 -8.00
C TRP A 97 -0.17 11.45 -7.70
N ALA A 98 -0.64 10.29 -7.25
CA ALA A 98 -1.95 10.15 -6.63
C ALA A 98 -1.82 9.50 -5.26
N VAL A 99 -2.59 9.98 -4.29
CA VAL A 99 -2.58 9.46 -2.92
C VAL A 99 -3.95 8.97 -2.51
N GLY A 100 -4.02 8.02 -1.57
CA GLY A 100 -5.28 7.42 -1.14
C GLY A 100 -5.24 6.82 0.26
N HIS A 101 -6.36 6.21 0.65
CA HIS A 101 -6.47 5.53 1.94
C HIS A 101 -5.44 4.40 2.09
N GLY A 102 -5.01 4.15 3.33
CA GLY A 102 -4.02 3.11 3.64
C GLY A 102 -2.57 3.51 3.33
N GLY A 103 -2.30 4.81 3.18
CA GLY A 103 -0.95 5.31 2.89
C GLY A 103 -0.50 5.09 1.43
N VAL A 104 -1.45 4.86 0.52
CA VAL A 104 -1.16 4.68 -0.90
C VAL A 104 -0.58 5.96 -1.48
N VAL A 105 0.53 5.81 -2.21
CA VAL A 105 1.15 6.80 -3.09
C VAL A 105 1.49 6.12 -4.40
N LEU A 106 1.03 6.69 -5.51
CA LEU A 106 1.28 6.26 -6.89
C LEU A 106 2.11 7.31 -7.61
#